data_AF-A0A960W2D7-F1
#
_entry.id   AF-A0A960W2D7-F1
#
_cell.length_a   1.000
_cell.length_b   1.000
_cell.length_c   1.000
_cell.angle_alpha   90.00
_cell.angle_beta   90.00
_cell.angle_gamma   90.00
#
_symmetry.space_group_name_H-M   'P 1'
#
loop_
_entity.id
_entity.type
_entity.pdbx_description
1 polymer ?
#
loop_
_entity_poly.entity_id
_entity_poly.type
_entity_poly.pdbx_seq_one_letter_code
_entity_poly.pdbx_strand_id
1 'polypeptide(L)'
;MKKIKSLLPFIIFFLSINVLFSKEVTFLPSYIVGEPPKVLKAKDNLKSGIAELTAFYAREHFYIDITNFSEIKNFILESKETTDKRPTKTFLSRVCSEFETDYLVRSEVDFGHVYSISTEVYNCQGETLFAREDFLKNKFYEGIESHIQKILHFFPPREGYKKNLYEQSEEQEYIFAIDLSGSLSNEVKGVLNYIQKILGNSKLAIGAILIQQNKIQIFNPDFNHTKLRKELLSVRYGGDVYLKNIATAVQKFKRQYKPSRAKSRKFILVSDALPENSSDNSLSFAVASLRSMGLPVSILTGSFFSHRVMSLYKQAANQTGSPLYQITHAQTIGTGQGYRTIYLHDTHVYYEDSSQVDINRTDFKKLQKLEESDVYSKVDFLHPGNMLYVYSNTTKDKVLEKGKMLSNVTEQFESILESQNGKMKTKSPKVLLKSDGFSYWLNVKSLNHSFINKEVFIKTTFINDSFSSTGFTNLPNDTYIYNENVPKLLVMSSKEIGNSLKNNKHFTCFIRGVILEMK
;
A
#
# COMPACT_ATOMS: atom_id res chain seq x y z
N MET A 1 -9.67 -61.57 -33.46
CA MET A 1 -8.80 -61.95 -32.31
C MET A 1 -7.47 -61.22 -32.42
N LYS A 2 -7.10 -60.44 -31.37
CA LYS A 2 -5.73 -60.08 -30.93
C LYS A 2 -4.81 -59.44 -32.00
N LYS A 3 -4.31 -58.20 -31.87
CA LYS A 3 -3.51 -57.68 -30.75
C LYS A 3 -3.62 -56.15 -30.68
N ILE A 4 -4.47 -55.63 -29.80
CA ILE A 4 -4.18 -54.37 -29.12
C ILE A 4 -3.47 -54.80 -27.84
N LYS A 5 -2.15 -54.92 -27.91
CA LYS A 5 -1.32 -55.15 -26.73
C LYS A 5 -0.38 -53.97 -26.58
N SER A 6 -0.52 -53.30 -25.43
CA SER A 6 0.54 -52.56 -24.77
C SER A 6 0.86 -51.15 -25.27
N LEU A 7 -0.13 -50.25 -25.29
CA LEU A 7 0.13 -48.80 -25.13
C LEU A 7 -0.32 -48.26 -23.76
N LEU A 8 -1.21 -48.98 -23.08
CA LEU A 8 -1.70 -48.59 -21.75
C LEU A 8 -0.62 -48.65 -20.64
N PRO A 9 0.25 -49.67 -20.54
CA PRO A 9 1.27 -49.67 -19.49
C PRO A 9 2.37 -48.63 -19.75
N PHE A 10 2.60 -48.19 -21.00
CA PHE A 10 3.58 -47.15 -21.32
C PHE A 10 3.07 -45.76 -20.93
N ILE A 11 1.77 -45.50 -21.12
CA ILE A 11 1.11 -44.25 -20.69
C ILE A 11 0.95 -44.21 -19.17
N ILE A 12 0.67 -45.35 -18.52
CA ILE A 12 0.63 -45.44 -17.05
C ILE A 12 2.04 -45.28 -16.46
N PHE A 13 3.09 -45.85 -17.08
CA PHE A 13 4.47 -45.69 -16.61
C PHE A 13 4.97 -44.25 -16.77
N PHE A 14 4.59 -43.53 -17.83
CA PHE A 14 4.92 -42.11 -18.00
C PHE A 14 4.08 -41.18 -17.10
N LEU A 15 2.85 -41.56 -16.75
CA LEU A 15 2.05 -40.82 -15.76
C LEU A 15 2.49 -41.07 -14.32
N SER A 16 3.20 -42.17 -14.03
CA SER A 16 3.71 -42.50 -12.69
C SER A 16 5.14 -42.06 -12.38
N ILE A 17 5.90 -41.50 -13.34
CA ILE A 17 7.31 -41.09 -13.12
C ILE A 17 7.48 -39.64 -12.63
N ASN A 18 6.43 -38.83 -12.63
CA ASN A 18 6.44 -37.52 -11.96
C ASN A 18 5.63 -37.56 -10.66
N VAL A 19 5.78 -38.61 -9.86
CA VAL A 19 5.69 -38.40 -8.41
C VAL A 19 6.90 -37.52 -8.09
N LEU A 20 6.68 -36.20 -8.07
CA LEU A 20 7.64 -35.22 -7.55
C LEU A 20 7.93 -35.63 -6.10
N PHE A 21 8.90 -36.51 -5.90
CA PHE A 21 9.49 -36.72 -4.59
C PHE A 21 10.09 -35.38 -4.18
N SER A 22 9.44 -34.74 -3.21
CA SER A 22 9.93 -33.52 -2.58
C SER A 22 11.35 -33.80 -2.11
N LYS A 23 12.30 -32.98 -2.57
CA LYS A 23 13.71 -33.14 -2.21
C LYS A 23 13.87 -32.73 -0.75
N GLU A 24 14.52 -33.56 0.05
CA GLU A 24 14.81 -33.22 1.43
C GLU A 24 15.99 -32.24 1.49
N VAL A 25 15.81 -31.14 2.20
CA VAL A 25 16.79 -30.06 2.33
C VAL A 25 17.02 -29.75 3.80
N THR A 26 18.26 -29.91 4.24
CA THR A 26 18.66 -29.61 5.62
C THR A 26 19.31 -28.23 5.70
N PHE A 27 18.72 -27.34 6.49
CA PHE A 27 19.22 -25.99 6.71
C PHE A 27 20.06 -25.92 7.98
N LEU A 28 21.36 -25.73 7.83
CA LEU A 28 22.30 -25.64 8.95
C LEU A 28 22.28 -24.24 9.59
N PRO A 29 22.60 -24.12 10.90
CA PRO A 29 22.73 -22.83 11.56
C PRO A 29 23.66 -21.88 10.79
N SER A 30 23.21 -20.64 10.63
CA SER A 30 23.95 -19.65 9.85
C SER A 30 25.20 -19.18 10.56
N TYR A 31 26.21 -18.73 9.80
CA TYR A 31 27.36 -18.02 10.34
C TYR A 31 27.08 -16.52 10.34
N ILE A 32 27.54 -15.81 11.37
CA ILE A 32 27.28 -14.38 11.53
C ILE A 32 28.62 -13.67 11.63
N VAL A 33 28.82 -12.70 10.75
CA VAL A 33 29.98 -11.81 10.71
C VAL A 33 29.53 -10.40 11.09
N GLY A 34 30.35 -9.70 11.89
CA GLY A 34 30.02 -8.36 12.38
C GLY A 34 28.97 -8.33 13.50
N GLU A 35 28.56 -7.14 13.90
CA GLU A 35 27.59 -6.93 14.98
C GLU A 35 26.17 -6.79 14.40
N PRO A 36 25.22 -7.70 14.71
CA PRO A 36 23.86 -7.57 14.26
C PRO A 36 23.20 -6.28 14.79
N PRO A 37 22.29 -5.65 14.03
CA PRO A 37 21.53 -4.51 14.53
C PRO A 37 20.78 -4.88 15.81
N LYS A 38 20.61 -3.90 16.73
CA LYS A 38 20.02 -4.09 18.07
C LYS A 38 18.73 -4.93 18.09
N VAL A 39 17.91 -4.78 17.05
CA VAL A 39 16.64 -5.51 16.87
C VAL A 39 16.84 -7.03 16.71
N LEU A 40 17.92 -7.44 16.06
CA LEU A 40 18.29 -8.85 15.87
C LEU A 40 19.19 -9.38 17.00
N LYS A 41 19.99 -8.49 17.60
CA LYS A 41 20.91 -8.82 18.71
C LYS A 41 20.18 -9.28 19.98
N ALA A 42 18.93 -8.86 20.19
CA ALA A 42 18.11 -9.22 21.35
C ALA A 42 17.56 -10.66 21.33
N LYS A 43 17.92 -11.49 20.33
CA LYS A 43 17.41 -12.84 20.15
C LYS A 43 18.52 -13.87 20.42
N ASP A 44 18.34 -14.73 21.44
CA ASP A 44 19.37 -15.63 21.99
C ASP A 44 19.89 -16.76 21.07
N ASN A 45 19.53 -16.78 19.78
CA ASN A 45 20.01 -17.78 18.84
C ASN A 45 19.83 -17.34 17.37
N LEU A 46 20.33 -16.15 17.03
CA LEU A 46 20.14 -15.54 15.70
C LEU A 46 20.59 -16.45 14.55
N LYS A 47 21.65 -17.25 14.72
CA LYS A 47 22.14 -18.22 13.73
C LYS A 47 21.07 -19.23 13.31
N SER A 48 20.37 -19.79 14.29
CA SER A 48 19.29 -20.75 14.05
C SER A 48 18.06 -20.04 13.49
N GLY A 49 17.76 -18.83 13.98
CA GLY A 49 16.65 -18.02 13.46
C GLY A 49 16.80 -17.65 11.96
N ILE A 50 18.02 -17.37 11.50
CA ILE A 50 18.30 -17.12 10.07
C ILE A 50 18.12 -18.42 9.26
N ALA A 51 18.59 -19.55 9.77
CA ALA A 51 18.39 -20.84 9.10
C ALA A 51 16.89 -21.19 8.98
N GLU A 52 16.11 -20.98 10.04
CA GLU A 52 14.64 -21.13 10.02
C GLU A 52 13.97 -20.17 9.02
N LEU A 53 14.44 -18.93 8.90
CA LEU A 53 13.92 -17.96 7.93
C LEU A 53 14.23 -18.36 6.49
N THR A 54 15.45 -18.82 6.24
CA THR A 54 15.89 -19.31 4.94
C THR A 54 15.10 -20.55 4.54
N ALA A 55 14.92 -21.50 5.46
CA ALA A 55 14.06 -22.67 5.29
C ALA A 55 12.61 -22.28 5.02
N PHE A 56 12.06 -21.34 5.78
CA PHE A 56 10.71 -20.82 5.59
C PHE A 56 10.53 -20.29 4.15
N TYR A 57 11.42 -19.41 3.68
CA TYR A 57 11.33 -18.90 2.31
C TYR A 57 11.53 -19.98 1.25
N ALA A 58 12.41 -20.94 1.49
CA ALA A 58 12.60 -22.06 0.58
C ALA A 58 11.31 -22.90 0.46
N ARG A 59 10.65 -23.20 1.59
CA ARG A 59 9.37 -23.94 1.63
C ARG A 59 8.22 -23.17 0.98
N GLU A 60 8.18 -21.85 1.14
CA GLU A 60 7.16 -21.01 0.50
C GLU A 60 7.30 -21.03 -1.03
N HIS A 61 8.53 -21.07 -1.53
CA HIS A 61 8.82 -20.89 -2.96
C HIS A 61 8.94 -22.19 -3.75
N PHE A 62 9.33 -23.29 -3.09
CA PHE A 62 9.71 -24.54 -3.75
C PHE A 62 9.06 -25.78 -3.13
N TYR A 63 8.87 -26.83 -3.92
CA TYR A 63 8.47 -28.16 -3.44
C TYR A 63 9.70 -28.85 -2.84
N ILE A 64 9.94 -28.58 -1.56
CA ILE A 64 10.99 -29.19 -0.75
C ILE A 64 10.44 -29.63 0.60
N ASP A 65 11.03 -30.68 1.15
CA ASP A 65 10.84 -31.11 2.53
C ASP A 65 12.04 -30.63 3.34
N ILE A 66 11.78 -30.26 4.59
CA ILE A 66 12.80 -29.64 5.43
C ILE A 66 12.96 -30.47 6.68
N THR A 67 14.18 -30.93 6.90
CA THR A 67 14.60 -31.66 8.09
C THR A 67 14.26 -30.86 9.36
N ASN A 68 13.86 -31.56 10.42
CA ASN A 68 13.43 -30.93 11.67
C ASN A 68 14.60 -30.19 12.36
N PHE A 69 14.42 -28.89 12.63
CA PHE A 69 15.43 -28.07 13.31
C PHE A 69 15.82 -28.58 14.70
N SER A 70 14.93 -29.28 15.40
CA SER A 70 15.24 -29.86 16.72
C SER A 70 16.25 -31.01 16.60
N GLU A 71 16.10 -31.83 15.56
CA GLU A 71 17.00 -32.97 15.29
C GLU A 71 18.37 -32.46 14.84
N ILE A 72 18.42 -31.46 13.95
CA ILE A 72 19.65 -30.79 13.54
C ILE A 72 20.40 -30.20 14.75
N LYS A 73 19.67 -29.52 15.64
CA LYS A 73 20.26 -28.91 16.84
C LYS A 73 20.86 -29.97 17.76
N ASN A 74 20.15 -31.07 18.01
CA ASN A 74 20.64 -32.16 18.85
C ASN A 74 21.89 -32.81 18.24
N PHE A 75 21.86 -33.10 16.94
CA PHE A 75 23.01 -33.66 16.23
C PHE A 75 24.26 -32.78 16.32
N ILE A 76 24.13 -31.46 16.13
CA ILE A 76 25.27 -30.52 16.23
C ILE A 76 25.83 -30.49 17.66
N LEU A 77 24.98 -30.55 18.67
CA LEU A 77 25.40 -30.59 20.07
C LEU A 77 26.16 -31.90 20.39
N GLU A 78 25.67 -33.03 19.90
CA GLU A 78 26.29 -34.34 20.07
C GLU A 78 27.60 -34.47 19.28
N SER A 79 27.68 -33.86 18.10
CA SER A 79 28.86 -33.90 17.24
C SER A 79 30.01 -33.01 17.73
N LYS A 80 29.78 -32.16 18.76
CA LYS A 80 30.73 -31.16 19.29
C LYS A 80 31.30 -30.21 18.24
N GLU A 81 30.58 -30.01 17.14
CA GLU A 81 31.06 -29.19 16.02
C GLU A 81 30.80 -27.71 16.28
N THR A 82 31.78 -26.87 15.97
CA THR A 82 31.67 -25.43 16.21
C THR A 82 30.93 -24.76 15.06
N THR A 83 29.79 -24.12 15.34
CA THR A 83 29.04 -23.33 14.34
C THR A 83 29.75 -22.02 13.94
N ASP A 84 30.93 -21.74 14.51
CA ASP A 84 31.75 -20.56 14.28
C ASP A 84 32.80 -20.73 13.16
N LYS A 85 32.85 -21.90 12.53
CA LYS A 85 33.80 -22.20 11.45
C LYS A 85 33.10 -22.77 10.23
N ARG A 86 33.76 -22.69 9.08
CA ARG A 86 33.27 -23.35 7.85
C ARG A 86 33.28 -24.87 8.07
N PRO A 87 32.17 -25.57 7.83
CA PRO A 87 32.08 -27.00 8.07
C PRO A 87 33.06 -27.76 7.17
N THR A 88 33.67 -28.80 7.72
CA THR A 88 34.54 -29.69 6.95
C THR A 88 33.70 -30.54 6.00
N LYS A 89 34.28 -31.00 4.88
CA LYS A 89 33.61 -31.96 3.99
C LYS A 89 33.14 -33.22 4.75
N THR A 90 33.94 -33.66 5.71
CA THR A 90 33.62 -34.80 6.58
C THR A 90 32.37 -34.55 7.42
N PHE A 91 32.22 -33.34 7.98
CA PHE A 91 31.00 -32.97 8.70
C PHE A 91 29.80 -32.92 7.77
N LEU A 92 29.92 -32.28 6.60
CA LEU A 92 28.82 -32.23 5.62
C LEU A 92 28.37 -33.63 5.20
N SER A 93 29.33 -34.54 4.94
CA SER A 93 29.03 -35.93 4.59
C SER A 93 28.29 -36.68 5.71
N ARG A 94 28.65 -36.43 6.98
CA ARG A 94 27.95 -37.00 8.13
C ARG A 94 26.52 -36.48 8.27
N VAL A 95 26.31 -35.19 8.02
CA VAL A 95 24.95 -34.61 8.02
C VAL A 95 24.11 -35.21 6.89
N CYS A 96 24.71 -35.38 5.70
CA CYS A 96 24.05 -36.03 4.57
C CYS A 96 23.59 -37.46 4.91
N SER A 97 24.44 -38.24 5.59
CA SER A 97 24.10 -39.61 5.97
C SER A 97 23.10 -39.71 7.13
N GLU A 98 23.18 -38.82 8.11
CA GLU A 98 22.31 -38.87 9.30
C GLU A 98 20.85 -38.57 8.95
N PHE A 99 20.63 -37.54 8.13
CA PHE A 99 19.29 -37.04 7.81
C PHE A 99 18.78 -37.51 6.45
N GLU A 100 19.52 -38.38 5.75
CA GLU A 100 19.18 -38.87 4.39
C GLU A 100 18.82 -37.75 3.39
N THR A 101 19.40 -36.57 3.60
CA THR A 101 19.02 -35.33 2.90
C THR A 101 19.67 -35.24 1.52
N ASP A 102 18.94 -34.66 0.54
CA ASP A 102 19.47 -34.47 -0.81
C ASP A 102 20.43 -33.27 -0.88
N TYR A 103 20.13 -32.20 -0.11
CA TYR A 103 20.88 -30.95 -0.14
C TYR A 103 21.08 -30.36 1.27
N LEU A 104 22.29 -29.88 1.53
CA LEU A 104 22.58 -29.05 2.70
C LEU A 104 22.64 -27.59 2.29
N VAL A 105 21.98 -26.72 3.05
CA VAL A 105 22.02 -25.27 2.84
C VAL A 105 22.56 -24.59 4.08
N ARG A 106 23.55 -23.72 3.90
CA ARG A 106 24.12 -22.92 4.97
C ARG A 106 24.33 -21.49 4.50
N SER A 107 23.84 -20.53 5.28
CA SER A 107 24.03 -19.11 5.02
C SER A 107 25.07 -18.51 5.97
N GLU A 108 25.85 -17.58 5.45
CA GLU A 108 26.68 -16.63 6.16
C GLU A 108 26.07 -15.25 5.97
N VAL A 109 25.84 -14.51 7.05
CA VAL A 109 25.32 -13.15 7.00
C VAL A 109 26.34 -12.20 7.62
N ASP A 110 26.78 -11.23 6.82
CA ASP A 110 27.66 -10.16 7.26
C ASP A 110 26.84 -8.91 7.58
N PHE A 111 26.92 -8.45 8.84
CA PHE A 111 26.31 -7.21 9.34
C PHE A 111 27.25 -6.00 9.32
N GLY A 112 28.26 -5.99 8.45
CA GLY A 112 29.15 -4.85 8.21
C GLY A 112 28.44 -3.60 7.64
N HIS A 113 29.20 -2.72 6.98
CA HIS A 113 28.66 -1.45 6.45
C HIS A 113 27.50 -1.62 5.45
N VAL A 114 27.49 -2.72 4.70
CA VAL A 114 26.39 -3.14 3.83
C VAL A 114 26.10 -4.59 4.15
N TYR A 115 24.86 -4.89 4.54
CA TYR A 115 24.50 -6.28 4.85
C TYR A 115 24.62 -7.15 3.59
N SER A 116 25.29 -8.28 3.70
CA SER A 116 25.36 -9.30 2.65
C SER A 116 24.96 -10.67 3.20
N ILE A 117 24.54 -11.54 2.28
CA ILE A 117 24.32 -12.96 2.55
C ILE A 117 25.10 -13.77 1.52
N SER A 118 25.87 -14.73 2.00
CA SER A 118 26.50 -15.76 1.19
C SER A 118 25.89 -17.10 1.57
N THR A 119 25.26 -17.81 0.63
CA THR A 119 24.72 -19.14 0.90
C THR A 119 25.49 -20.17 0.11
N GLU A 120 25.88 -21.24 0.79
CA GLU A 120 26.46 -22.45 0.23
C GLU A 120 25.38 -23.53 0.19
N VAL A 121 25.31 -24.23 -0.94
CA VAL A 121 24.44 -25.39 -1.12
C VAL A 121 25.31 -26.56 -1.53
N TYR A 122 25.25 -27.63 -0.74
CA TYR A 122 25.98 -28.86 -0.96
C TYR A 122 25.01 -29.94 -1.43
N ASN A 123 25.27 -30.52 -2.59
CA ASN A 123 24.55 -31.67 -3.12
C ASN A 123 25.13 -32.95 -2.50
N CYS A 124 24.36 -33.62 -1.65
CA CYS A 124 24.82 -34.82 -0.94
C CYS A 124 25.07 -36.02 -1.86
N GLN A 125 24.38 -36.11 -3.00
CA GLN A 125 24.54 -37.19 -3.97
C GLN A 125 25.75 -36.98 -4.90
N GLY A 126 25.96 -35.73 -5.32
CA GLY A 126 27.05 -35.36 -6.24
C GLY A 126 28.33 -34.91 -5.55
N GLU A 127 28.30 -34.75 -4.22
CA GLU A 127 29.35 -34.13 -3.40
C GLU A 127 29.85 -32.77 -3.93
N THR A 128 29.00 -32.05 -4.65
CA THR A 128 29.33 -30.75 -5.24
C THR A 128 28.82 -29.62 -4.38
N LEU A 129 29.60 -28.54 -4.30
CA LEU A 129 29.26 -27.32 -3.57
C LEU A 129 29.16 -26.17 -4.55
N PHE A 130 28.07 -25.41 -4.48
CA PHE A 130 27.95 -24.11 -5.12
C PHE A 130 27.59 -23.06 -4.09
N ALA A 131 28.05 -21.85 -4.33
CA ALA A 131 27.83 -20.73 -3.43
C ALA A 131 27.37 -19.51 -4.23
N ARG A 132 26.61 -18.65 -3.57
CA ARG A 132 26.20 -17.35 -4.12
C ARG A 132 26.25 -16.32 -3.01
N GLU A 133 26.71 -15.13 -3.35
CA GLU A 133 26.62 -13.95 -2.48
C GLU A 133 25.68 -12.90 -3.08
N ASP A 134 24.89 -12.24 -2.24
CA ASP A 134 24.06 -11.09 -2.62
C ASP A 134 24.12 -10.00 -1.52
N PHE A 135 24.10 -8.74 -1.93
CA PHE A 135 23.96 -7.59 -1.03
C PHE A 135 22.48 -7.34 -0.70
N LEU A 136 22.16 -7.25 0.60
CA LEU A 136 20.79 -7.10 1.11
C LEU A 136 20.29 -5.64 1.11
N LYS A 137 21.17 -4.65 0.85
CA LYS A 137 20.84 -3.20 0.81
C LYS A 137 20.01 -2.73 2.02
N ASN A 138 20.32 -3.23 3.22
CA ASN A 138 19.61 -2.94 4.49
C ASN A 138 18.15 -3.42 4.57
N LYS A 139 17.71 -4.28 3.64
CA LYS A 139 16.39 -4.93 3.65
C LYS A 139 16.54 -6.39 4.04
N PHE A 140 16.75 -6.65 5.33
CA PHE A 140 17.11 -7.99 5.82
C PHE A 140 16.14 -9.11 5.38
N TYR A 141 14.85 -9.01 5.71
CA TYR A 141 13.86 -10.04 5.40
C TYR A 141 13.60 -10.22 3.90
N GLU A 142 13.42 -9.11 3.16
CA GLU A 142 13.18 -9.14 1.71
C GLU A 142 14.42 -9.57 0.92
N GLY A 143 15.59 -9.17 1.40
CA GLY A 143 16.86 -9.50 0.80
C GLY A 143 17.18 -10.99 0.93
N ILE A 144 16.96 -11.59 2.10
CA ILE A 144 17.09 -13.04 2.30
C ILE A 144 16.11 -13.78 1.38
N GLU A 145 14.84 -13.39 1.34
CA GLU A 145 13.85 -14.01 0.45
C GLU A 145 14.27 -14.01 -1.02
N SER A 146 14.72 -12.84 -1.51
CA SER A 146 15.22 -12.66 -2.88
C SER A 146 16.47 -13.51 -3.15
N HIS A 147 17.38 -13.60 -2.19
CA HIS A 147 18.57 -14.44 -2.28
C HIS A 147 18.22 -15.92 -2.39
N ILE A 148 17.29 -16.41 -1.56
CA ILE A 148 16.85 -17.81 -1.57
C ILE A 148 16.21 -18.19 -2.90
N GLN A 149 15.35 -17.31 -3.47
CA GLN A 149 14.78 -17.55 -4.80
C GLN A 149 15.85 -17.71 -5.88
N LYS A 150 16.94 -16.94 -5.80
CA LYS A 150 18.01 -16.98 -6.79
C LYS A 150 18.95 -18.18 -6.61
N ILE A 151 19.29 -18.56 -5.38
CA ILE A 151 20.23 -19.65 -5.15
C ILE A 151 19.55 -21.01 -5.28
N LEU A 152 18.28 -21.13 -4.90
CA LEU A 152 17.51 -22.38 -4.91
C LEU A 152 16.61 -22.56 -6.16
N HIS A 153 16.79 -21.73 -7.19
CA HIS A 153 15.95 -21.72 -8.40
C HIS A 153 15.92 -23.04 -9.20
N PHE A 154 16.81 -23.98 -8.87
CA PHE A 154 16.87 -25.30 -9.49
C PHE A 154 15.85 -26.29 -8.90
N PHE A 155 15.23 -25.98 -7.75
CA PHE A 155 14.11 -26.78 -7.23
C PHE A 155 12.80 -26.44 -7.97
N PRO A 156 11.85 -27.40 -8.06
CA PRO A 156 10.54 -27.15 -8.63
C PRO A 156 9.79 -26.06 -7.84
N PRO A 157 9.31 -24.97 -8.47
CA PRO A 157 8.56 -23.93 -7.78
C PRO A 157 7.15 -24.42 -7.39
N ARG A 158 6.61 -23.96 -6.25
CA ARG A 158 5.23 -24.28 -5.83
C ARG A 158 4.19 -23.69 -6.78
N GLU A 159 3.11 -24.42 -7.09
CA GLU A 159 1.97 -23.88 -7.85
C GLU A 159 1.33 -22.70 -7.10
N GLY A 160 1.04 -21.61 -7.79
CA GLY A 160 0.67 -20.33 -7.16
C GLY A 160 1.87 -19.46 -6.76
N TYR A 161 3.06 -20.07 -6.61
CA TYR A 161 4.36 -19.39 -6.62
C TYR A 161 4.94 -19.25 -8.05
N LYS A 162 4.06 -19.14 -9.04
CA LYS A 162 4.32 -18.11 -10.04
C LYS A 162 4.19 -16.81 -9.25
N LYS A 163 5.30 -16.30 -8.70
CA LYS A 163 5.45 -14.84 -8.65
C LYS A 163 4.98 -14.43 -10.02
N ASN A 164 3.89 -13.70 -10.02
CA ASN A 164 3.22 -13.16 -11.17
C ASN A 164 4.25 -12.57 -12.15
N LEU A 165 4.89 -13.44 -12.95
CA LEU A 165 5.55 -13.10 -14.20
C LEU A 165 4.46 -12.58 -15.16
N TYR A 166 3.19 -12.84 -14.81
CA TYR A 166 1.95 -12.26 -15.32
C TYR A 166 1.11 -11.56 -14.23
N GLU A 167 1.72 -10.74 -13.38
CA GLU A 167 1.18 -9.44 -12.96
C GLU A 167 2.41 -8.54 -12.89
N GLN A 168 2.92 -8.20 -14.07
CA GLN A 168 3.17 -6.79 -14.27
C GLN A 168 1.86 -6.09 -13.90
N SER A 169 1.70 -5.68 -12.63
CA SER A 169 0.82 -4.56 -12.35
C SER A 169 1.36 -3.49 -13.29
N GLU A 170 0.64 -3.27 -14.38
CA GLU A 170 1.14 -2.47 -15.49
C GLU A 170 1.68 -1.18 -14.89
N GLU A 171 2.85 -0.75 -15.35
CA GLU A 171 3.33 0.54 -14.92
C GLU A 171 2.25 1.57 -15.23
N GLN A 172 1.90 2.37 -14.23
CA GLN A 172 0.86 3.37 -14.35
C GLN A 172 1.47 4.75 -14.24
N GLU A 173 0.89 5.68 -14.97
CA GLU A 173 1.24 7.08 -14.92
C GLU A 173 0.10 7.88 -14.32
N TYR A 174 0.37 8.57 -13.22
CA TYR A 174 -0.57 9.48 -12.59
C TYR A 174 -0.05 10.92 -12.70
N ILE A 175 -0.87 11.79 -13.27
CA ILE A 175 -0.59 13.23 -13.35
C ILE A 175 -1.60 13.96 -12.49
N PHE A 176 -1.12 14.66 -11.47
CA PHE A 176 -1.98 15.43 -10.56
C PHE A 176 -1.89 16.92 -10.89
N ALA A 177 -2.97 17.51 -11.39
CA ALA A 177 -3.09 18.96 -11.46
C ALA A 177 -3.79 19.47 -10.20
N ILE A 178 -3.06 20.22 -9.39
CA ILE A 178 -3.47 20.62 -8.05
C ILE A 178 -3.54 22.13 -8.00
N ASP A 179 -4.75 22.61 -7.82
CA ASP A 179 -5.06 23.96 -7.40
C ASP A 179 -4.57 24.18 -5.95
N LEU A 180 -3.74 25.19 -5.75
CA LEU A 180 -3.19 25.55 -4.44
C LEU A 180 -3.85 26.82 -3.87
N SER A 181 -5.08 27.12 -4.29
CA SER A 181 -5.93 28.17 -3.74
C SER A 181 -6.09 28.05 -2.21
N GLY A 182 -6.47 29.16 -1.58
CA GLY A 182 -6.77 29.17 -0.14
C GLY A 182 -8.03 28.37 0.22
N SER A 183 -9.03 28.37 -0.66
CA SER A 183 -10.36 27.80 -0.45
C SER A 183 -10.38 26.26 -0.40
N LEU A 184 -9.41 25.59 -1.01
CA LEU A 184 -9.21 24.13 -0.91
C LEU A 184 -8.05 23.69 0.00
N SER A 185 -7.50 24.60 0.81
CA SER A 185 -6.23 24.34 1.52
C SER A 185 -6.24 23.09 2.42
N ASN A 186 -7.37 22.77 3.08
CA ASN A 186 -7.48 21.58 3.93
C ASN A 186 -7.57 20.29 3.10
N GLU A 187 -8.36 20.33 2.04
CA GLU A 187 -8.62 19.23 1.11
C GLU A 187 -7.36 18.87 0.33
N VAL A 188 -6.69 19.90 -0.21
CA VAL A 188 -5.42 19.78 -0.93
C VAL A 188 -4.33 19.23 -0.03
N LYS A 189 -4.29 19.61 1.25
CA LYS A 189 -3.37 18.99 2.22
C LYS A 189 -3.62 17.49 2.37
N GLY A 190 -4.89 17.07 2.41
CA GLY A 190 -5.27 15.64 2.41
C GLY A 190 -4.79 14.92 1.14
N VAL A 191 -5.06 15.50 -0.03
CA VAL A 191 -4.61 14.99 -1.34
C VAL A 191 -3.09 14.87 -1.41
N LEU A 192 -2.36 15.91 -1.01
CA LEU A 192 -0.90 15.92 -1.05
C LEU A 192 -0.29 14.90 -0.09
N ASN A 193 -0.86 14.75 1.11
CA ASN A 193 -0.45 13.69 2.02
C ASN A 193 -0.64 12.31 1.38
N TYR A 194 -1.75 12.08 0.67
CA TYR A 194 -1.97 10.84 -0.07
C TYR A 194 -0.91 10.66 -1.17
N ILE A 195 -0.67 11.67 -2.00
CA ILE A 195 0.34 11.62 -3.05
C ILE A 195 1.70 11.26 -2.44
N GLN A 196 2.08 11.91 -1.33
CA GLN A 196 3.33 11.62 -0.61
C GLN A 196 3.44 10.16 -0.15
N LYS A 197 2.33 9.52 0.25
CA LYS A 197 2.30 8.09 0.63
C LYS A 197 2.59 7.17 -0.55
N ILE A 198 2.14 7.52 -1.75
CA ILE A 198 2.37 6.71 -2.96
C ILE A 198 3.71 7.03 -3.65
N LEU A 199 4.36 8.16 -3.31
CA LEU A 199 5.72 8.46 -3.77
C LEU A 199 6.69 7.39 -3.27
N GLY A 200 7.37 6.72 -4.20
CA GLY A 200 8.34 5.66 -3.91
C GLY A 200 7.89 4.28 -4.40
N ASN A 201 6.65 4.17 -4.88
CA ASN A 201 6.22 3.01 -5.64
C ASN A 201 6.98 2.96 -6.97
N SER A 202 7.78 1.91 -7.19
CA SER A 202 8.60 1.73 -8.39
C SER A 202 7.82 1.46 -9.67
N LYS A 203 6.51 1.21 -9.56
CA LYS A 203 5.60 0.93 -10.69
C LYS A 203 4.67 2.09 -11.03
N LEU A 204 4.79 3.21 -10.31
CA LEU A 204 4.05 4.44 -10.59
C LEU A 204 5.00 5.51 -11.08
N ALA A 205 4.75 6.04 -12.28
CA ALA A 205 5.33 7.30 -12.71
C ALA A 205 4.41 8.42 -12.25
N ILE A 206 4.89 9.33 -11.41
CA ILE A 206 4.05 10.40 -10.85
C ILE A 206 4.51 11.75 -11.39
N GLY A 207 3.60 12.44 -12.06
CA GLY A 207 3.72 13.83 -12.47
C GLY A 207 2.81 14.74 -11.67
N ALA A 208 3.13 16.03 -11.63
CA ALA A 208 2.33 17.03 -10.95
C ALA A 208 2.33 18.38 -11.67
N ILE A 209 1.22 19.09 -11.62
CA ILE A 209 1.05 20.47 -12.07
C ILE A 209 0.54 21.24 -10.84
N LEU A 210 1.40 22.03 -10.23
CA LEU A 210 1.06 22.85 -9.06
C LEU A 210 0.65 24.24 -9.55
N ILE A 211 -0.59 24.65 -9.26
CA ILE A 211 -1.20 25.85 -9.81
C ILE A 211 -1.49 26.83 -8.67
N GLN A 212 -0.85 28.00 -8.73
CA GLN A 212 -1.08 29.14 -7.85
C GLN A 212 -1.46 30.35 -8.71
N GLN A 213 -2.03 31.38 -8.09
CA GLN A 213 -2.46 32.62 -8.76
C GLN A 213 -1.43 33.16 -9.76
N ASN A 214 -0.15 33.23 -9.35
CA ASN A 214 0.93 33.81 -10.14
C ASN A 214 2.04 32.82 -10.53
N LYS A 215 1.89 31.54 -10.21
CA LYS A 215 2.96 30.54 -10.38
C LYS A 215 2.39 29.20 -10.84
N ILE A 216 3.00 28.62 -11.86
CA ILE A 216 2.67 27.28 -12.34
C ILE A 216 3.98 26.48 -12.36
N GLN A 217 4.02 25.38 -11.61
CA GLN A 217 5.17 24.47 -11.58
C GLN A 217 4.75 23.12 -12.16
N ILE A 218 5.55 22.60 -13.08
CA ILE A 218 5.23 21.36 -13.79
C ILE A 218 6.36 20.36 -13.60
N PHE A 219 5.97 19.18 -13.14
CA PHE A 219 6.80 18.01 -12.94
C PHE A 219 6.29 16.94 -13.89
N ASN A 220 7.10 16.61 -14.90
CA ASN A 220 6.79 15.49 -15.79
C ASN A 220 6.74 14.17 -15.01
N PRO A 221 5.90 13.22 -15.42
CA PRO A 221 5.85 11.91 -14.77
C PRO A 221 7.18 11.18 -14.79
N ASP A 222 7.61 10.72 -13.63
CA ASP A 222 8.86 9.99 -13.45
C ASP A 222 8.67 8.94 -12.34
N PHE A 223 9.32 7.79 -12.45
CA PHE A 223 9.36 6.77 -11.39
C PHE A 223 10.31 7.18 -10.25
N ASN A 224 11.26 8.08 -10.52
CA ASN A 224 12.10 8.71 -9.50
C ASN A 224 11.43 9.96 -8.93
N HIS A 225 10.75 9.77 -7.81
CA HIS A 225 9.96 10.80 -7.15
C HIS A 225 10.74 11.82 -6.30
N THR A 226 12.08 11.80 -6.30
CA THR A 226 12.89 12.57 -5.34
C THR A 226 12.67 14.08 -5.45
N LYS A 227 12.64 14.62 -6.67
CA LYS A 227 12.43 16.05 -6.91
C LYS A 227 11.02 16.48 -6.53
N LEU A 228 10.02 15.73 -6.97
CA LEU A 228 8.62 16.00 -6.65
C LEU A 228 8.38 15.96 -5.13
N ARG A 229 8.94 14.95 -4.44
CA ARG A 229 8.83 14.84 -2.98
C ARG A 229 9.35 16.09 -2.26
N LYS A 230 10.51 16.62 -2.67
CA LYS A 230 11.04 17.86 -2.08
C LYS A 230 10.08 19.03 -2.26
N GLU A 231 9.53 19.20 -3.46
CA GLU A 231 8.61 20.30 -3.73
C GLU A 231 7.32 20.20 -2.92
N LEU A 232 6.71 19.01 -2.85
CA LEU A 232 5.45 18.80 -2.12
C LEU A 232 5.59 19.07 -0.62
N LEU A 233 6.79 18.94 -0.04
CA LEU A 233 7.06 19.27 1.37
C LEU A 233 7.15 20.78 1.61
N SER A 234 7.50 21.57 0.59
CA SER A 234 7.69 23.01 0.68
C SER A 234 6.54 23.84 0.10
N VAL A 235 5.50 23.17 -0.43
CA VAL A 235 4.41 23.84 -1.13
C VAL A 235 3.62 24.73 -0.17
N ARG A 236 3.29 25.93 -0.64
CA ARG A 236 2.44 26.88 0.08
C ARG A 236 1.08 26.99 -0.61
N TYR A 237 0.03 27.13 0.18
CA TYR A 237 -1.33 27.32 -0.30
C TYR A 237 -1.75 28.76 -0.05
N GLY A 238 -2.58 29.32 -0.93
CA GLY A 238 -3.13 30.67 -0.77
C GLY A 238 -3.31 31.43 -2.09
N GLY A 239 -4.06 32.52 -1.99
CA GLY A 239 -4.51 33.30 -3.14
C GLY A 239 -5.67 32.65 -3.88
N ASP A 240 -6.09 33.32 -4.95
CA ASP A 240 -7.22 32.90 -5.78
C ASP A 240 -6.71 32.31 -7.09
N VAL A 241 -7.26 31.15 -7.46
CA VAL A 241 -6.99 30.51 -8.75
C VAL A 241 -8.26 30.61 -9.59
N TYR A 242 -8.10 31.01 -10.85
CA TYR A 242 -9.20 31.16 -11.80
C TYR A 242 -9.14 30.06 -12.87
N LEU A 243 -10.27 29.77 -13.52
CA LEU A 243 -10.35 28.73 -14.57
C LEU A 243 -9.34 28.96 -15.71
N LYS A 244 -9.03 30.23 -16.00
CA LYS A 244 -7.97 30.63 -16.95
C LYS A 244 -6.57 30.19 -16.50
N ASN A 245 -6.27 30.19 -15.20
CA ASN A 245 -5.01 29.66 -14.68
C ASN A 245 -4.89 28.15 -14.95
N ILE A 246 -6.00 27.40 -14.77
CA ILE A 246 -6.07 25.97 -15.11
C ILE A 246 -5.79 25.75 -16.60
N ALA A 247 -6.47 26.49 -17.48
CA ALA A 247 -6.25 26.40 -18.93
C ALA A 247 -4.81 26.75 -19.31
N THR A 248 -4.23 27.79 -18.71
CA THR A 248 -2.83 28.18 -18.92
C THR A 248 -1.87 27.08 -18.47
N ALA A 249 -2.14 26.44 -17.33
CA ALA A 249 -1.32 25.36 -16.81
C ALA A 249 -1.36 24.13 -17.73
N VAL A 250 -2.54 23.77 -18.25
CA VAL A 250 -2.70 22.69 -19.23
C VAL A 250 -1.98 23.00 -20.54
N GLN A 251 -2.05 24.23 -21.05
CA GLN A 251 -1.31 24.63 -22.25
C GLN A 251 0.21 24.55 -22.06
N LYS A 252 0.71 25.01 -20.90
CA LYS A 252 2.13 24.85 -20.54
C LYS A 252 2.52 23.39 -20.40
N PHE A 253 1.67 22.57 -19.78
CA PHE A 253 1.89 21.14 -19.63
C PHE A 253 1.98 20.45 -21.00
N LYS A 254 1.02 20.70 -21.90
CA LYS A 254 1.01 20.13 -23.25
C LYS A 254 2.32 20.36 -24.01
N ARG A 255 2.94 21.52 -23.88
CA ARG A 255 4.20 21.87 -24.56
C ARG A 255 5.42 21.12 -24.02
N GLN A 256 5.40 20.69 -22.76
CA GLN A 256 6.55 20.09 -22.08
C GLN A 256 6.33 18.65 -21.62
N TYR A 257 5.10 18.14 -21.80
CA TYR A 257 4.70 16.82 -21.36
C TYR A 257 5.54 15.77 -22.05
N LYS A 258 6.27 15.01 -21.22
CA LYS A 258 7.03 13.84 -21.63
C LYS A 258 6.36 12.64 -20.99
N PRO A 259 5.62 11.81 -21.74
CA PRO A 259 5.01 10.61 -21.19
C PRO A 259 6.11 9.66 -20.68
N SER A 260 5.81 8.95 -19.60
CA SER A 260 6.63 7.85 -19.14
C SER A 260 6.43 6.61 -20.03
N ARG A 261 7.16 5.53 -19.71
CA ARG A 261 6.99 4.23 -20.38
C ARG A 261 5.70 3.48 -19.96
N ALA A 262 4.93 4.01 -19.02
CA ALA A 262 3.67 3.44 -18.58
C ALA A 262 2.58 3.48 -19.66
N LYS A 263 1.83 2.39 -19.80
CA LYS A 263 0.70 2.27 -20.76
C LYS A 263 -0.59 2.82 -20.19
N SER A 264 -0.87 2.55 -18.92
CA SER A 264 -2.05 3.06 -18.22
C SER A 264 -1.79 4.46 -17.72
N ARG A 265 -2.60 5.45 -18.14
CA ARG A 265 -2.43 6.86 -17.74
C ARG A 265 -3.70 7.39 -17.09
N LYS A 266 -3.54 8.22 -16.05
CA LYS A 266 -4.63 8.97 -15.43
C LYS A 266 -4.20 10.41 -15.18
N PHE A 267 -5.11 11.33 -15.47
CA PHE A 267 -4.97 12.73 -15.13
C PHE A 267 -6.04 13.09 -14.12
N ILE A 268 -5.64 13.61 -12.96
CA ILE A 268 -6.54 14.00 -11.89
C ILE A 268 -6.42 15.51 -11.72
N LEU A 269 -7.51 16.24 -11.96
CA LEU A 269 -7.61 17.66 -11.71
C LEU A 269 -8.30 17.87 -10.37
N VAL A 270 -7.58 18.42 -9.39
CA VAL A 270 -8.10 18.84 -8.09
C VAL A 270 -8.18 20.36 -8.10
N SER A 271 -9.39 20.92 -8.18
CA SER A 271 -9.54 22.38 -8.29
C SER A 271 -10.91 22.88 -7.86
N ASP A 272 -10.91 24.10 -7.32
CA ASP A 272 -12.04 24.93 -6.96
C ASP A 272 -11.98 26.31 -7.62
N ALA A 273 -11.23 26.41 -8.70
CA ALA A 273 -10.96 27.64 -9.39
C ALA A 273 -12.24 28.38 -9.84
N LEU A 274 -12.23 29.70 -9.66
CA LEU A 274 -13.37 30.56 -9.95
C LEU A 274 -13.36 31.02 -11.42
N PRO A 275 -14.53 31.24 -12.04
CA PRO A 275 -14.60 31.83 -13.37
C PRO A 275 -14.33 33.35 -13.30
N GLU A 276 -13.66 33.92 -14.31
CA GLU A 276 -13.49 35.38 -14.40
C GLU A 276 -14.81 36.09 -14.79
N ASN A 277 -15.69 35.41 -15.54
CA ASN A 277 -16.97 35.95 -16.00
C ASN A 277 -18.00 34.82 -16.27
N SER A 278 -19.19 35.16 -16.77
CA SER A 278 -20.31 34.19 -16.92
C SER A 278 -20.17 33.24 -18.10
N SER A 279 -19.30 33.55 -19.04
CA SER A 279 -19.06 32.77 -20.26
C SER A 279 -17.70 32.05 -20.24
N ASP A 280 -17.05 31.95 -19.07
CA ASP A 280 -15.74 31.34 -18.91
C ASP A 280 -15.79 29.82 -19.12
N ASN A 281 -15.50 29.39 -20.34
CA ASN A 281 -15.42 27.99 -20.76
C ASN A 281 -14.00 27.40 -20.64
N SER A 282 -13.07 28.09 -19.97
CA SER A 282 -11.65 27.72 -19.91
C SER A 282 -11.43 26.30 -19.37
N LEU A 283 -12.24 25.88 -18.39
CA LEU A 283 -12.17 24.53 -17.82
C LEU A 283 -12.53 23.45 -18.85
N SER A 284 -13.64 23.61 -19.56
CA SER A 284 -14.08 22.68 -20.61
C SER A 284 -13.00 22.53 -21.69
N PHE A 285 -12.41 23.63 -22.15
CA PHE A 285 -11.31 23.59 -23.12
C PHE A 285 -10.06 22.89 -22.56
N ALA A 286 -9.70 23.14 -21.30
CA ALA A 286 -8.56 22.50 -20.66
C ALA A 286 -8.74 20.98 -20.57
N VAL A 287 -9.90 20.52 -20.10
CA VAL A 287 -10.23 19.09 -19.97
C VAL A 287 -10.33 18.43 -21.35
N ALA A 288 -10.98 19.06 -22.32
CA ALA A 288 -11.06 18.56 -23.70
C ALA A 288 -9.67 18.43 -24.34
N SER A 289 -8.79 19.42 -24.12
CA SER A 289 -7.41 19.37 -24.61
C SER A 289 -6.62 18.20 -24.02
N LEU A 290 -6.73 17.95 -22.71
CA LEU A 290 -6.07 16.81 -22.07
C LEU A 290 -6.57 15.47 -22.63
N ARG A 291 -7.89 15.33 -22.80
CA ARG A 291 -8.48 14.13 -23.41
C ARG A 291 -8.05 13.92 -24.85
N SER A 292 -7.91 15.00 -25.63
CA SER A 292 -7.38 14.92 -27.00
C SER A 292 -5.94 14.37 -27.06
N MET A 293 -5.18 14.47 -25.96
CA MET A 293 -3.85 13.88 -25.81
C MET A 293 -3.90 12.40 -25.39
N GLY A 294 -5.09 11.80 -25.30
CA GLY A 294 -5.28 10.43 -24.84
C GLY A 294 -5.16 10.27 -23.32
N LEU A 295 -5.31 11.35 -22.54
CA LEU A 295 -5.29 11.30 -21.07
C LEU A 295 -6.72 11.24 -20.51
N PRO A 296 -7.13 10.13 -19.86
CA PRO A 296 -8.38 10.08 -19.11
C PRO A 296 -8.32 11.09 -17.95
N VAL A 297 -9.28 12.01 -17.91
CA VAL A 297 -9.35 13.07 -16.89
C VAL A 297 -10.42 12.72 -15.86
N SER A 298 -10.09 12.80 -14.57
CA SER A 298 -11.05 12.85 -13.46
C SER A 298 -10.97 14.20 -12.78
N ILE A 299 -12.11 14.79 -12.46
CA ILE A 299 -12.18 16.11 -11.83
C ILE A 299 -12.64 15.92 -10.38
N LEU A 300 -11.85 16.42 -9.43
CA LEU A 300 -12.20 16.49 -8.02
C LEU A 300 -12.37 17.97 -7.63
N THR A 301 -13.52 18.31 -7.06
CA THR A 301 -13.85 19.70 -6.70
C THR A 301 -14.63 19.78 -5.40
N GLY A 302 -14.66 20.95 -4.76
CA GLY A 302 -15.49 21.19 -3.58
C GLY A 302 -16.99 21.18 -3.91
N SER A 303 -17.85 20.86 -2.95
CA SER A 303 -19.31 20.96 -3.10
C SER A 303 -19.86 22.38 -2.88
N PHE A 304 -19.00 23.36 -2.67
CA PHE A 304 -19.31 24.61 -1.97
C PHE A 304 -19.18 25.86 -2.85
N PHE A 305 -19.63 25.79 -4.09
CA PHE A 305 -19.71 26.98 -4.94
C PHE A 305 -21.13 27.53 -5.04
N SER A 306 -21.25 28.69 -5.68
CA SER A 306 -22.52 29.07 -6.29
C SER A 306 -22.91 28.04 -7.36
N HIS A 307 -24.22 27.86 -7.57
CA HIS A 307 -24.75 26.98 -8.62
C HIS A 307 -24.12 27.22 -9.99
N ARG A 308 -23.83 28.49 -10.30
CA ARG A 308 -23.17 28.89 -11.54
C ARG A 308 -21.79 28.26 -11.71
N VAL A 309 -20.93 28.34 -10.70
CA VAL A 309 -19.58 27.77 -10.79
C VAL A 309 -19.66 26.24 -10.87
N MET A 310 -20.49 25.61 -10.04
CA MET A 310 -20.69 24.16 -10.11
C MET A 310 -21.23 23.72 -11.49
N SER A 311 -22.08 24.52 -12.14
CA SER A 311 -22.58 24.23 -13.49
C SER A 311 -21.46 24.17 -14.53
N LEU A 312 -20.41 25.00 -14.41
CA LEU A 312 -19.26 24.98 -15.32
C LEU A 312 -18.43 23.69 -15.14
N TYR A 313 -18.25 23.22 -13.91
CA TYR A 313 -17.60 21.94 -13.63
C TYR A 313 -18.41 20.75 -14.16
N LYS A 314 -19.74 20.74 -13.92
CA LYS A 314 -20.65 19.73 -14.47
C LYS A 314 -20.65 19.75 -16.01
N GLN A 315 -20.64 20.93 -16.62
CA GLN A 315 -20.56 21.08 -18.07
C GLN A 315 -19.25 20.53 -18.63
N ALA A 316 -18.10 20.90 -18.05
CA ALA A 316 -16.79 20.40 -18.46
C ALA A 316 -16.72 18.86 -18.34
N ALA A 317 -17.24 18.30 -17.25
CA ALA A 317 -17.33 16.87 -17.03
C ALA A 317 -18.21 16.18 -18.09
N ASN A 318 -19.44 16.65 -18.29
CA ASN A 318 -20.42 16.05 -19.19
C ASN A 318 -19.98 16.13 -20.67
N GLN A 319 -19.54 17.31 -21.13
CA GLN A 319 -19.13 17.51 -22.52
C GLN A 319 -17.92 16.64 -22.90
N THR A 320 -17.06 16.37 -21.93
CA THR A 320 -15.86 15.60 -22.17
C THR A 320 -16.05 14.13 -21.84
N GLY A 321 -17.11 13.73 -21.11
CA GLY A 321 -17.27 12.37 -20.59
C GLY A 321 -16.29 12.03 -19.47
N SER A 322 -15.88 13.03 -18.69
CA SER A 322 -14.94 12.91 -17.57
C SER A 322 -15.71 12.83 -16.26
N PRO A 323 -15.42 11.88 -15.36
CA PRO A 323 -16.11 11.81 -14.07
C PRO A 323 -15.81 13.03 -13.20
N LEU A 324 -16.85 13.55 -12.56
CA LEU A 324 -16.81 14.64 -11.60
C LEU A 324 -17.06 14.08 -10.20
N TYR A 325 -16.11 14.29 -9.30
CA TYR A 325 -16.17 13.90 -7.91
C TYR A 325 -16.28 15.16 -7.04
N GLN A 326 -17.27 15.19 -6.17
CA GLN A 326 -17.53 16.32 -5.29
C GLN A 326 -17.16 15.98 -3.85
N ILE A 327 -16.33 16.83 -3.24
CA ILE A 327 -15.97 16.72 -1.83
C ILE A 327 -17.15 17.17 -1.01
N THR A 328 -17.59 16.32 -0.10
CA THR A 328 -18.70 16.58 0.82
C THR A 328 -18.16 16.84 2.22
N HIS A 329 -18.75 17.82 2.89
CA HIS A 329 -18.40 18.19 4.26
C HIS A 329 -19.54 17.85 5.19
N ALA A 330 -19.22 17.50 6.43
CA ALA A 330 -20.20 17.24 7.47
C ALA A 330 -19.72 17.70 8.84
N GLN A 331 -20.66 18.13 9.68
CA GLN A 331 -20.38 18.53 11.05
C GLN A 331 -21.54 18.13 11.97
N THR A 332 -21.22 17.48 13.08
CA THR A 332 -22.19 17.23 14.15
C THR A 332 -22.36 18.49 15.00
N ILE A 333 -23.58 18.81 15.37
CA ILE A 333 -23.94 19.98 16.20
C ILE A 333 -24.86 19.55 17.34
N GLY A 334 -24.69 20.17 18.49
CA GLY A 334 -25.61 20.03 19.63
C GLY A 334 -26.57 21.22 19.66
N THR A 335 -27.87 20.93 19.73
CA THR A 335 -28.94 21.93 19.84
C THR A 335 -29.77 21.69 21.10
N GLY A 336 -30.72 22.58 21.41
CA GLY A 336 -31.69 22.35 22.48
C GLY A 336 -32.61 21.14 22.25
N GLN A 337 -32.71 20.65 21.01
CA GLN A 337 -33.53 19.48 20.63
C GLN A 337 -32.72 18.18 20.55
N GLY A 338 -31.42 18.23 20.80
CA GLY A 338 -30.50 17.08 20.69
C GLY A 338 -29.40 17.29 19.65
N TYR A 339 -28.74 16.20 19.29
CA TYR A 339 -27.65 16.21 18.31
C TYR A 339 -28.18 16.07 16.89
N ARG A 340 -27.63 16.87 15.99
CA ARG A 340 -27.89 16.82 14.55
C ARG A 340 -26.59 16.73 13.78
N THR A 341 -26.65 16.23 12.56
CA THR A 341 -25.55 16.30 11.61
C THR A 341 -25.97 17.16 10.43
N ILE A 342 -25.15 18.16 10.10
CA ILE A 342 -25.31 19.01 8.93
C ILE A 342 -24.29 18.64 7.86
N TYR A 343 -24.70 18.64 6.60
CA TYR A 343 -23.90 18.24 5.44
C TYR A 343 -23.90 19.35 4.37
N LEU A 344 -22.79 19.52 3.68
CA LEU A 344 -22.65 20.37 2.49
C LEU A 344 -22.31 19.52 1.27
N HIS A 345 -23.29 19.34 0.38
CA HIS A 345 -23.17 18.50 -0.81
C HIS A 345 -23.89 19.16 -1.99
N ASP A 346 -23.28 19.11 -3.19
CA ASP A 346 -23.83 19.67 -4.43
C ASP A 346 -24.48 21.04 -4.29
N THR A 347 -23.80 21.98 -3.63
CA THR A 347 -24.28 23.36 -3.37
C THR A 347 -25.54 23.46 -2.51
N HIS A 348 -25.83 22.44 -1.69
CA HIS A 348 -26.96 22.43 -0.75
C HIS A 348 -26.52 22.05 0.66
N VAL A 349 -27.28 22.53 1.64
CA VAL A 349 -27.14 22.12 3.04
C VAL A 349 -28.22 21.09 3.36
N TYR A 350 -27.80 19.91 3.79
CA TYR A 350 -28.68 18.85 4.28
C TYR A 350 -28.49 18.67 5.78
N TYR A 351 -29.48 18.09 6.45
CA TYR A 351 -29.38 17.76 7.86
C TYR A 351 -30.26 16.57 8.27
N GLU A 352 -29.92 15.97 9.40
CA GLU A 352 -30.67 14.89 10.05
C GLU A 352 -30.50 14.90 11.56
N ASP A 353 -31.47 14.31 12.27
CA ASP A 353 -31.46 14.09 13.71
C ASP A 353 -30.58 12.88 14.10
N SER A 354 -29.27 12.97 13.84
CA SER A 354 -28.29 11.95 14.18
C SER A 354 -26.97 12.57 14.64
N SER A 355 -26.29 11.92 15.59
CA SER A 355 -24.91 12.24 15.97
C SER A 355 -23.86 11.44 15.19
N GLN A 356 -24.28 10.43 14.42
CA GLN A 356 -23.37 9.62 13.61
C GLN A 356 -23.18 10.24 12.23
N VAL A 357 -21.93 10.33 11.79
CA VAL A 357 -21.55 10.86 10.48
C VAL A 357 -20.97 9.75 9.62
N ASP A 358 -21.64 9.39 8.53
CA ASP A 358 -21.10 8.47 7.50
C ASP A 358 -21.31 9.04 6.09
N ILE A 359 -20.51 10.06 5.75
CA ILE A 359 -20.56 10.80 4.48
C ILE A 359 -20.56 9.88 3.24
N ASN A 360 -19.90 8.73 3.33
CA ASN A 360 -19.69 7.84 2.18
C ASN A 360 -20.89 6.93 1.90
N ARG A 361 -21.79 6.75 2.87
CA ARG A 361 -23.00 5.92 2.74
C ARG A 361 -24.29 6.73 2.82
N THR A 362 -24.17 8.04 3.05
CA THR A 362 -25.31 8.97 3.09
C THR A 362 -26.04 9.00 1.75
N ASP A 363 -27.34 8.72 1.79
CA ASP A 363 -28.25 8.97 0.67
C ASP A 363 -28.90 10.35 0.85
N PHE A 364 -28.33 11.37 0.21
CA PHE A 364 -28.78 12.77 0.33
C PHE A 364 -30.25 12.98 -0.07
N LYS A 365 -30.86 12.06 -0.83
CA LYS A 365 -32.28 12.14 -1.19
C LYS A 365 -33.22 11.89 -0.01
N LYS A 366 -32.72 11.26 1.06
CA LYS A 366 -33.49 10.93 2.27
C LYS A 366 -33.31 11.95 3.40
N LEU A 367 -32.35 12.86 3.25
CA LEU A 367 -32.05 13.87 4.26
C LEU A 367 -32.99 15.08 4.11
N GLN A 368 -33.17 15.81 5.21
CA GLN A 368 -33.84 17.11 5.15
C GLN A 368 -32.90 18.09 4.46
N LYS A 369 -33.41 18.83 3.47
CA LYS A 369 -32.65 19.83 2.71
C LYS A 369 -33.15 21.22 3.10
N LEU A 370 -32.23 22.17 3.33
CA LEU A 370 -32.62 23.56 3.48
C LEU A 370 -33.02 24.16 2.13
N GLU A 371 -34.11 24.94 2.14
CA GLU A 371 -34.60 25.63 0.95
C GLU A 371 -33.59 26.65 0.43
N GLU A 372 -33.36 26.64 -0.88
CA GLU A 372 -32.33 27.47 -1.53
C GLU A 372 -32.60 28.96 -1.32
N SER A 373 -33.85 29.40 -1.41
CA SER A 373 -34.23 30.81 -1.19
C SER A 373 -33.82 31.29 0.19
N ASP A 374 -33.98 30.45 1.21
CA ASP A 374 -33.66 30.81 2.59
C ASP A 374 -32.15 30.84 2.80
N VAL A 375 -31.42 29.88 2.22
CA VAL A 375 -29.96 29.80 2.28
C VAL A 375 -29.30 31.03 1.63
N TYR A 376 -29.65 31.33 0.38
CA TYR A 376 -29.04 32.42 -0.37
C TYR A 376 -29.54 33.81 0.04
N SER A 377 -30.57 33.89 0.89
CA SER A 377 -30.90 35.13 1.63
C SER A 377 -29.87 35.47 2.71
N LYS A 378 -29.00 34.51 3.12
CA LYS A 378 -28.04 34.67 4.21
C LYS A 378 -26.60 34.83 3.74
N VAL A 379 -26.25 34.22 2.62
CA VAL A 379 -24.87 34.19 2.11
C VAL A 379 -24.86 34.24 0.59
N ASP A 380 -23.85 34.90 0.02
CA ASP A 380 -23.65 34.95 -1.43
C ASP A 380 -23.27 33.58 -2.01
N PHE A 381 -22.58 32.75 -1.22
CA PHE A 381 -22.27 31.37 -1.55
C PHE A 381 -22.09 30.52 -0.28
N LEU A 382 -22.34 29.22 -0.42
CA LEU A 382 -22.13 28.24 0.64
C LEU A 382 -20.65 27.86 0.75
N HIS A 383 -20.14 27.70 1.96
CA HIS A 383 -18.78 27.26 2.24
C HIS A 383 -18.78 26.42 3.53
N PRO A 384 -17.88 25.42 3.70
CA PRO A 384 -17.79 24.68 4.97
C PRO A 384 -17.66 25.61 6.19
N GLY A 385 -17.00 26.76 6.02
CA GLY A 385 -16.83 27.79 7.05
C GLY A 385 -18.10 28.57 7.43
N ASN A 386 -19.12 28.62 6.57
CA ASN A 386 -20.38 29.35 6.84
C ASN A 386 -21.62 28.43 6.95
N MET A 387 -21.49 27.12 6.68
CA MET A 387 -22.58 26.15 6.73
C MET A 387 -23.35 26.18 8.07
N LEU A 388 -22.64 26.26 9.20
CA LEU A 388 -23.26 26.33 10.53
C LEU A 388 -24.12 27.58 10.73
N TYR A 389 -23.60 28.73 10.25
CA TYR A 389 -24.31 30.00 10.33
C TYR A 389 -25.58 29.97 9.49
N VAL A 390 -25.51 29.44 8.28
CA VAL A 390 -26.67 29.25 7.40
C VAL A 390 -27.71 28.37 8.07
N TYR A 391 -27.30 27.20 8.57
CA TYR A 391 -28.20 26.27 9.25
C TYR A 391 -28.95 26.93 10.42
N SER A 392 -28.23 27.55 11.35
CA SER A 392 -28.82 28.13 12.56
C SER A 392 -29.76 29.31 12.26
N ASN A 393 -29.45 30.13 11.24
CA ASN A 393 -30.30 31.26 10.88
C ASN A 393 -31.53 30.90 10.05
N THR A 394 -31.47 29.80 9.30
CA THR A 394 -32.60 29.29 8.53
C THR A 394 -33.56 28.49 9.42
N THR A 395 -33.04 27.58 10.24
CA THR A 395 -33.85 26.72 11.13
C THR A 395 -34.29 27.41 12.42
N LYS A 396 -33.63 28.52 12.80
CA LYS A 396 -33.77 29.19 14.11
C LYS A 396 -33.32 28.33 15.30
N ASP A 397 -32.62 27.23 15.05
CA ASP A 397 -32.04 26.41 16.10
C ASP A 397 -30.84 27.11 16.73
N LYS A 398 -30.87 27.23 18.05
CA LYS A 398 -29.71 27.67 18.83
C LYS A 398 -28.70 26.53 18.95
N VAL A 399 -27.54 26.72 18.32
CA VAL A 399 -26.41 25.78 18.42
C VAL A 399 -25.69 26.02 19.75
N LEU A 400 -25.61 24.96 20.55
CA LEU A 400 -24.96 24.95 21.87
C LEU A 400 -23.53 24.40 21.79
N GLU A 401 -23.31 23.43 20.89
CA GLU A 401 -22.03 22.76 20.69
C GLU A 401 -21.79 22.50 19.20
N LYS A 402 -20.52 22.50 18.78
CA LYS A 402 -20.12 22.12 17.42
C LYS A 402 -18.97 21.10 17.46
N GLY A 403 -19.13 20.02 16.70
CA GLY A 403 -18.10 19.01 16.48
C GLY A 403 -17.04 19.47 15.47
N LYS A 404 -16.08 18.59 15.18
CA LYS A 404 -15.07 18.82 14.15
C LYS A 404 -15.70 18.69 12.75
N MET A 405 -15.28 19.55 11.81
CA MET A 405 -15.63 19.40 10.40
C MET A 405 -14.95 18.16 9.81
N LEU A 406 -15.73 17.29 9.19
CA LEU A 406 -15.29 16.10 8.46
C LEU A 406 -15.45 16.34 6.96
N SER A 407 -14.64 15.65 6.15
CA SER A 407 -14.77 15.65 4.69
C SER A 407 -14.41 14.28 4.13
N ASN A 408 -15.00 13.90 2.98
CA ASN A 408 -14.68 12.66 2.28
C ASN A 408 -13.60 12.82 1.19
N VAL A 409 -12.76 13.86 1.26
CA VAL A 409 -11.77 14.17 0.21
C VAL A 409 -10.82 13.00 -0.05
N THR A 410 -10.38 12.32 1.01
CA THR A 410 -9.40 11.22 0.89
C THR A 410 -10.06 10.02 0.19
N GLU A 411 -11.28 9.69 0.57
CA GLU A 411 -12.06 8.59 0.02
C GLU A 411 -12.47 8.85 -1.43
N GLN A 412 -12.86 10.07 -1.77
CA GLN A 412 -13.13 10.46 -3.16
C GLN A 412 -11.86 10.36 -4.02
N PHE A 413 -10.72 10.82 -3.49
CA PHE A 413 -9.44 10.76 -4.19
C PHE A 413 -8.96 9.30 -4.38
N GLU A 414 -9.14 8.44 -3.38
CA GLU A 414 -8.90 7.00 -3.50
C GLU A 414 -9.81 6.38 -4.57
N SER A 415 -11.11 6.67 -4.55
CA SER A 415 -12.06 6.19 -5.55
C SER A 415 -11.68 6.58 -6.99
N ILE A 416 -11.17 7.81 -7.20
CA ILE A 416 -10.66 8.24 -8.51
C ILE A 416 -9.55 7.31 -8.99
N LEU A 417 -8.62 6.98 -8.10
CA LEU A 417 -7.49 6.12 -8.42
C LEU A 417 -7.92 4.66 -8.62
N GLU A 418 -9.06 4.22 -8.08
CA GLU A 418 -9.61 2.88 -8.26
C GLU A 418 -10.47 2.73 -9.54
N SER A 419 -11.19 3.78 -9.96
CA SER A 419 -12.38 3.68 -10.83
C SER A 419 -12.21 3.26 -12.30
N GLN A 420 -11.00 3.16 -12.88
CA GLN A 420 -10.87 2.96 -14.35
C GLN A 420 -9.82 1.95 -14.85
N ASN A 421 -9.27 1.09 -13.99
CA ASN A 421 -8.60 -0.14 -14.43
C ASN A 421 -8.91 -1.21 -13.40
N GLY A 422 -9.31 -2.40 -13.87
CA GLY A 422 -9.89 -3.48 -13.06
C GLY A 422 -9.35 -3.52 -11.64
N LYS A 423 -10.24 -3.29 -10.66
CA LYS A 423 -10.04 -3.52 -9.24
C LYS A 423 -8.58 -3.36 -8.78
N MET A 424 -8.05 -2.14 -8.76
CA MET A 424 -7.15 -1.82 -7.64
C MET A 424 -8.04 -1.86 -6.39
N LYS A 425 -8.11 -3.02 -5.73
CA LYS A 425 -8.74 -3.17 -4.42
C LYS A 425 -7.91 -2.38 -3.39
N THR A 426 -8.08 -1.06 -3.28
CA THR A 426 -7.48 -0.27 -2.19
C THR A 426 -8.36 -0.13 -0.96
N LYS A 427 -9.61 -0.62 -0.97
CA LYS A 427 -10.10 -1.38 0.20
C LYS A 427 -9.37 -2.72 0.28
N SER A 428 -8.08 -2.64 0.55
CA SER A 428 -7.37 -3.77 1.10
C SER A 428 -8.08 -4.09 2.41
N PRO A 429 -8.67 -5.28 2.52
CA PRO A 429 -9.41 -5.63 3.71
C PRO A 429 -8.57 -5.41 4.96
N LYS A 430 -9.21 -5.04 6.07
CA LYS A 430 -8.52 -4.75 7.31
C LYS A 430 -8.70 -5.89 8.29
N VAL A 431 -7.63 -6.24 8.99
CA VAL A 431 -7.67 -7.18 10.12
C VAL A 431 -7.34 -6.43 11.39
N LEU A 432 -8.15 -6.60 12.44
CA LEU A 432 -7.85 -6.11 13.78
C LEU A 432 -6.98 -7.16 14.46
N LEU A 433 -5.68 -6.88 14.58
CA LEU A 433 -4.74 -7.77 15.22
C LEU A 433 -4.54 -7.37 16.69
N LYS A 434 -4.64 -8.32 17.61
CA LYS A 434 -4.22 -8.18 19.00
C LYS A 434 -2.87 -8.86 19.21
N SER A 435 -1.84 -8.09 19.56
CA SER A 435 -0.44 -8.52 19.74
C SER A 435 0.16 -7.84 20.96
N ASP A 436 0.73 -8.60 21.89
CA ASP A 436 1.48 -8.09 23.06
C ASP A 436 0.77 -6.97 23.87
N GLY A 437 -0.56 -7.10 24.04
CA GLY A 437 -1.37 -6.10 24.76
C GLY A 437 -1.80 -4.89 23.93
N PHE A 438 -1.37 -4.78 22.67
CA PHE A 438 -1.81 -3.77 21.71
C PHE A 438 -2.85 -4.33 20.74
N SER A 439 -3.71 -3.46 20.23
CA SER A 439 -4.65 -3.79 19.15
C SER A 439 -4.62 -2.70 18.09
N TYR A 440 -4.47 -3.10 16.83
CA TYR A 440 -4.37 -2.18 15.70
C TYR A 440 -4.83 -2.82 14.41
N TRP A 441 -5.23 -1.97 13.47
CA TRP A 441 -5.70 -2.37 12.16
C TRP A 441 -4.53 -2.53 11.20
N LEU A 442 -4.49 -3.68 10.52
CA LEU A 442 -3.58 -3.94 9.40
C LEU A 442 -4.37 -4.15 8.13
N ASN A 443 -3.91 -3.55 7.04
CA ASN A 443 -4.46 -3.80 5.71
C ASN A 443 -3.87 -5.10 5.14
N VAL A 444 -4.68 -6.00 4.58
CA VAL A 444 -4.24 -7.28 4.02
C VAL A 444 -4.65 -7.41 2.55
N LYS A 445 -3.90 -8.19 1.77
CA LYS A 445 -4.15 -8.38 0.33
C LYS A 445 -5.51 -9.05 0.04
N SER A 446 -5.97 -9.94 0.92
CA SER A 446 -7.23 -10.68 0.77
C SER A 446 -7.80 -11.12 2.12
N LEU A 447 -9.14 -11.14 2.24
CA LEU A 447 -9.83 -11.73 3.38
C LEU A 447 -9.84 -13.24 3.28
N ASN A 448 -9.40 -13.89 4.35
CA ASN A 448 -9.79 -15.25 4.62
C ASN A 448 -10.36 -15.31 6.04
N HIS A 449 -11.70 -15.35 6.14
CA HIS A 449 -12.40 -15.36 7.41
C HIS A 449 -12.07 -16.59 8.29
N SER A 450 -11.40 -17.61 7.73
CA SER A 450 -10.92 -18.78 8.50
C SER A 450 -9.91 -18.44 9.58
N PHE A 451 -9.34 -17.22 9.59
CA PHE A 451 -8.35 -16.77 10.58
C PHE A 451 -8.95 -15.94 11.73
N ILE A 452 -10.24 -15.62 11.72
CA ILE A 452 -10.87 -14.90 12.84
C ILE A 452 -10.77 -15.77 14.11
N ASN A 453 -10.41 -15.14 15.22
CA ASN A 453 -10.14 -15.75 16.53
C ASN A 453 -9.02 -16.81 16.54
N LYS A 454 -8.17 -16.85 15.50
CA LYS A 454 -6.98 -17.71 15.48
C LYS A 454 -5.74 -16.88 15.73
N GLU A 455 -4.78 -17.51 16.39
CA GLU A 455 -3.41 -17.03 16.43
C GLU A 455 -2.78 -17.18 15.05
N VAL A 456 -2.14 -16.12 14.57
CA VAL A 456 -1.52 -16.04 13.26
C VAL A 456 -0.19 -15.33 13.35
N PHE A 457 0.63 -15.51 12.32
CA PHE A 457 1.80 -14.71 12.05
C PHE A 457 1.53 -13.83 10.82
N ILE A 458 1.87 -12.55 10.88
CA ILE A 458 1.69 -11.62 9.77
C ILE A 458 3.05 -11.06 9.36
N LYS A 459 3.48 -11.33 8.13
CA LYS A 459 4.61 -10.63 7.51
C LYS A 459 4.08 -9.34 6.90
N THR A 460 4.68 -8.20 7.22
CA THR A 460 4.33 -6.94 6.55
C THR A 460 5.45 -5.90 6.64
N THR A 461 5.41 -4.95 5.71
CA THR A 461 6.18 -3.70 5.78
C THR A 461 5.40 -2.68 6.60
N PHE A 462 5.95 -2.26 7.75
CA PHE A 462 5.41 -1.19 8.58
C PHE A 462 5.96 0.17 8.18
N ILE A 463 5.15 1.22 8.35
CA ILE A 463 5.51 2.63 8.11
C ILE A 463 4.98 3.51 9.24
N ASN A 464 5.63 4.64 9.50
CA ASN A 464 5.17 5.61 10.50
C ASN A 464 3.79 6.18 10.10
N ASP A 465 2.88 6.24 11.08
CA ASP A 465 1.55 6.83 10.94
C ASP A 465 1.15 7.52 12.24
N SER A 466 1.28 8.85 12.27
CA SER A 466 0.92 9.69 13.41
C SER A 466 -0.58 9.68 13.74
N PHE A 467 -1.42 9.16 12.84
CA PHE A 467 -2.87 9.08 13.03
C PHE A 467 -3.32 7.70 13.50
N SER A 468 -2.43 6.70 13.50
CA SER A 468 -2.68 5.38 14.09
C SER A 468 -2.52 5.43 15.60
N SER A 469 -3.35 4.69 16.33
CA SER A 469 -3.26 4.55 17.79
C SER A 469 -1.91 3.97 18.26
N THR A 470 -1.21 3.24 17.38
CA THR A 470 0.12 2.67 17.66
C THR A 470 1.28 3.48 17.08
N GLY A 471 0.99 4.57 16.36
CA GLY A 471 2.00 5.38 15.69
C GLY A 471 2.53 4.79 14.37
N PHE A 472 1.97 3.67 13.90
CA PHE A 472 2.35 3.01 12.65
C PHE A 472 1.17 2.35 11.93
N THR A 473 1.32 2.15 10.62
CA THR A 473 0.44 1.35 9.76
C THR A 473 1.30 0.44 8.86
N ASN A 474 0.69 -0.23 7.88
CA ASN A 474 1.35 -1.20 7.03
C ASN A 474 1.03 -1.05 5.53
N LEU A 475 1.92 -1.57 4.68
CA LEU A 475 1.72 -1.64 3.23
C LEU A 475 0.92 -2.90 2.87
N PRO A 476 -0.33 -2.78 2.35
CA PRO A 476 -1.21 -3.93 2.16
C PRO A 476 -0.69 -4.98 1.17
N ASN A 477 0.00 -4.55 0.12
CA ASN A 477 0.54 -5.44 -0.92
C ASN A 477 1.67 -6.35 -0.41
N ASP A 478 2.27 -5.99 0.72
CA ASP A 478 3.36 -6.73 1.35
C ASP A 478 2.87 -7.51 2.58
N THR A 479 1.55 -7.58 2.81
CA THR A 479 0.95 -8.18 3.99
C THR A 479 0.41 -9.58 3.74
N TYR A 480 1.03 -10.56 4.40
CA TYR A 480 0.70 -11.98 4.28
C TYR A 480 0.42 -12.58 5.65
N ILE A 481 -0.67 -13.33 5.76
CA ILE A 481 -1.08 -14.03 6.99
C ILE A 481 -0.66 -15.51 6.86
N TYR A 482 0.03 -16.02 7.87
CA TYR A 482 0.48 -17.39 7.99
C TYR A 482 -0.14 -18.03 9.23
N ASN A 483 -0.55 -19.29 9.10
CA ASN A 483 -1.08 -20.13 10.16
C ASN A 483 0.04 -20.75 11.02
N GLU A 484 1.09 -21.28 10.40
CA GLU A 484 2.13 -22.05 11.10
C GLU A 484 3.51 -21.87 10.44
N ASN A 485 4.57 -22.40 11.06
CA ASN A 485 5.93 -22.51 10.52
C ASN A 485 6.72 -21.21 10.26
N VAL A 486 6.32 -20.09 10.87
CA VAL A 486 7.13 -18.86 10.83
C VAL A 486 8.29 -18.94 11.84
N PRO A 487 9.50 -18.45 11.50
CA PRO A 487 10.65 -18.40 12.41
C PRO A 487 10.34 -17.55 13.65
N LYS A 488 10.01 -18.21 14.77
CA LYS A 488 9.54 -17.56 16.01
C LYS A 488 10.58 -16.58 16.57
N LEU A 489 11.87 -16.90 16.38
CA LEU A 489 12.99 -16.06 16.83
C LEU A 489 13.05 -14.70 16.13
N LEU A 490 12.45 -14.56 14.94
CA LEU A 490 12.46 -13.33 14.15
C LEU A 490 11.09 -12.62 14.13
N VAL A 491 10.18 -13.05 14.99
CA VAL A 491 8.93 -12.32 15.26
C VAL A 491 9.23 -11.13 16.16
N MET A 492 8.63 -9.99 15.81
CA MET A 492 8.74 -8.75 16.55
C MET A 492 7.46 -8.43 17.30
N SER A 493 7.64 -7.83 18.47
CA SER A 493 6.58 -7.20 19.24
C SER A 493 6.23 -5.82 18.67
N SER A 494 5.03 -5.35 18.98
CA SER A 494 4.58 -4.01 18.59
C SER A 494 5.48 -2.88 19.10
N LYS A 495 6.09 -3.07 20.29
CA LYS A 495 7.05 -2.11 20.87
C LYS A 495 8.37 -2.06 20.09
N GLU A 496 8.89 -3.21 19.67
CA GLU A 496 10.11 -3.28 18.87
C GLU A 496 9.90 -2.67 17.48
N ILE A 497 8.71 -2.81 16.88
CA ILE A 497 8.32 -2.16 15.62
C ILE A 497 8.36 -0.64 15.78
N GLY A 498 7.67 -0.10 16.78
CA GLY A 498 7.64 1.35 17.02
C GLY A 498 9.04 1.94 17.24
N ASN A 499 9.91 1.23 17.96
CA ASN A 499 11.31 1.65 18.13
C ASN A 499 12.13 1.57 16.83
N SER A 500 11.89 0.56 16.00
CA SER A 500 12.58 0.39 14.71
C SER A 500 12.20 1.50 13.73
N LEU A 501 10.94 1.94 13.74
CA LEU A 501 10.43 3.01 12.87
C LEU A 501 10.87 4.43 13.30
N LYS A 502 11.36 4.62 14.53
CA LYS A 502 12.02 5.88 14.93
C LYS A 502 13.31 6.12 14.15
N ASN A 503 14.04 5.04 13.86
CA ASN A 503 15.33 5.09 13.19
C ASN A 503 15.24 4.77 11.69
N ASN A 504 14.12 4.20 11.22
CA ASN A 504 13.91 3.77 9.84
C ASN A 504 12.57 4.26 9.30
N LYS A 505 12.53 4.67 8.03
CA LYS A 505 11.29 5.14 7.39
C LYS A 505 10.23 4.04 7.22
N HIS A 506 10.68 2.81 7.01
CA HIS A 506 9.87 1.62 6.89
C HIS A 506 10.64 0.43 7.44
N PHE A 507 9.94 -0.61 7.89
CA PHE A 507 10.57 -1.82 8.39
C PHE A 507 9.70 -3.05 8.13
N THR A 508 10.26 -4.08 7.49
CA THR A 508 9.57 -5.34 7.18
C THR A 508 9.88 -6.35 8.26
N CYS A 509 8.86 -6.98 8.84
CA CYS A 509 9.04 -8.05 9.83
C CYS A 509 7.81 -8.95 9.95
N PHE A 510 7.93 -9.98 10.78
CA PHE A 510 6.82 -10.81 11.22
C PHE A 510 6.29 -10.30 12.57
N ILE A 511 4.98 -10.31 12.73
CA ILE A 511 4.30 -10.10 14.01
C ILE A 511 3.39 -11.29 14.32
N ARG A 512 3.27 -11.65 15.60
CA ARG A 512 2.38 -12.71 16.08
C ARG A 512 1.20 -12.08 16.82
N GLY A 513 -0.01 -12.54 16.54
CA GLY A 513 -1.18 -12.05 17.26
C GLY A 513 -2.45 -12.82 16.93
N VAL A 514 -3.54 -12.45 17.58
CA VAL A 514 -4.87 -13.01 17.33
C VAL A 514 -5.68 -12.03 16.50
N ILE A 515 -6.29 -12.50 15.41
CA ILE A 515 -7.20 -11.67 14.61
C ILE A 515 -8.56 -11.62 15.31
N LEU A 516 -8.97 -10.45 15.77
CA LEU A 516 -10.24 -10.23 16.46
C LEU A 516 -11.40 -9.94 15.48
N GLU A 517 -11.11 -9.21 14.41
CA GLU A 517 -12.12 -8.74 13.46
C GLU A 517 -11.51 -8.61 12.06
N MET A 518 -12.34 -8.74 11.03
CA MET A 518 -11.97 -8.48 9.65
C MET A 518 -13.03 -7.59 8.95
N LYS A 519 -12.59 -6.56 8.20
CA LYS A 519 -13.44 -5.57 7.52
C LYS A 519 -13.13 -5.41 6.04
#